data_AF-A0AA42UTZ6-F1
#
_entry.id   AF-A0AA42UTZ6-F1
#
_cell.length_a   1.000
_cell.length_b   1.000
_cell.length_c   1.000
_cell.angle_alpha   90.00
_cell.angle_beta   90.00
_cell.angle_gamma   90.00
#
_symmetry.space_group_name_H-M   'P 1'
#
loop_
_entity.id
_entity.type
_entity.pdbx_description
1 polymer ?
#
loop_
_entity_poly.entity_id
_entity_poly.type
_entity_poly.pdbx_seq_one_letter_code
_entity_poly.pdbx_strand_id
1 'polypeptide(L)'
;MPNTVTLPAQWVTPDPLPSLGHHTLPPLSQPAFTAPANWKQGVPALHTPADIDKLGTLYTLEKVPLLVNIFMSAQLKTEEQYARYQAHLEAALDSEIQAIAPPGTFDIWHMERQLDALYKLTVSKRQALLESRTLEARFLGQPIDTANKKRHAINFVNRMQKRHGSRPSAVYASFIESLSAAHMSILLTRSISLLETRVAALSTLIANTRIEAERAAAARAEAERIAAEAAARAEAERIAAEA
;
A
#
# COMPACT_ATOMS: atom_id res chain seq x y z
N MET A 1 -55.41 -15.19 24.25
CA MET A 1 -54.45 -15.99 23.47
C MET A 1 -55.13 -16.33 22.15
N PRO A 2 -54.51 -16.05 20.98
CA PRO A 2 -53.28 -16.73 20.57
C PRO A 2 -52.17 -15.85 19.96
N ASN A 3 -50.94 -16.25 20.31
CA ASN A 3 -49.67 -16.25 19.57
C ASN A 3 -49.29 -15.07 18.68
N THR A 4 -48.67 -14.06 19.28
CA THR A 4 -47.71 -13.19 18.59
C THR A 4 -46.35 -13.89 18.60
N VAL A 5 -45.93 -14.46 17.47
CA VAL A 5 -44.53 -14.88 17.28
C VAL A 5 -43.72 -13.62 17.03
N THR A 6 -42.97 -13.18 18.04
CA THR A 6 -41.96 -12.13 17.88
C THR A 6 -40.75 -12.73 17.18
N LEU A 7 -40.55 -12.39 15.90
CA LEU A 7 -39.29 -12.67 15.21
C LEU A 7 -38.24 -11.64 15.68
N PRO A 8 -36.98 -12.04 15.94
CA PRO A 8 -35.93 -11.09 16.24
C PRO A 8 -35.62 -10.23 15.01
N ALA A 9 -35.50 -8.92 15.21
CA ALA A 9 -35.00 -8.01 14.19
C ALA A 9 -33.50 -8.28 13.94
N GLN A 10 -33.19 -9.18 13.01
CA GLN A 10 -31.87 -9.30 12.39
C GLN A 10 -32.04 -9.41 10.88
N TRP A 11 -32.35 -8.29 10.26
CA TRP A 11 -31.97 -8.06 8.88
C TRP A 11 -30.64 -7.33 8.94
N VAL A 12 -29.56 -8.09 8.80
CA VAL A 12 -28.25 -7.56 8.46
C VAL A 12 -28.41 -7.02 7.04
N THR A 13 -28.65 -5.72 6.92
CA THR A 13 -28.41 -5.01 5.67
C THR A 13 -26.91 -5.13 5.42
N PRO A 14 -26.44 -5.73 4.31
CA PRO A 14 -25.04 -5.62 3.94
C PRO A 14 -24.75 -4.13 3.76
N ASP A 15 -23.73 -3.63 4.46
CA ASP A 15 -23.30 -2.24 4.34
C ASP A 15 -23.12 -1.90 2.86
N PRO A 16 -23.59 -0.72 2.42
CA PRO A 16 -23.41 -0.28 1.05
C PRO A 16 -21.92 -0.20 0.76
N LEU A 17 -21.49 -0.83 -0.34
CA LEU A 17 -20.15 -0.66 -0.89
C LEU A 17 -19.83 0.84 -0.97
N PRO A 18 -18.75 1.31 -0.32
CA PRO A 18 -18.44 2.73 -0.33
C PRO A 18 -18.11 3.20 -1.74
N SER A 19 -18.86 4.21 -2.15
CA SER A 19 -18.73 5.01 -3.37
C SER A 19 -17.29 5.27 -3.80
N LEU A 20 -17.00 4.95 -5.07
CA LEU A 20 -15.81 5.36 -5.82
C LEU A 20 -15.67 6.89 -5.83
N GLY A 21 -14.79 7.43 -4.98
CA GLY A 21 -14.40 8.83 -4.98
C GLY A 21 -12.89 8.92 -4.87
N HIS A 22 -12.25 9.37 -5.95
CA HIS A 22 -10.86 9.82 -6.05
C HIS A 22 -9.81 8.95 -5.33
N HIS A 23 -9.05 8.19 -6.13
CA HIS A 23 -7.89 7.39 -5.71
C HIS A 23 -6.79 8.27 -5.08
N THR A 24 -6.98 8.66 -3.85
CA THR A 24 -5.90 8.87 -2.91
C THR A 24 -5.68 7.54 -2.21
N LEU A 25 -4.42 7.17 -2.01
CA LEU A 25 -4.01 6.36 -0.87
C LEU A 25 -4.96 6.63 0.30
N PRO A 26 -5.37 5.61 1.09
CA PRO A 26 -6.28 5.81 2.22
C PRO A 26 -5.88 7.11 2.90
N PRO A 27 -6.82 8.07 3.11
CA PRO A 27 -6.47 9.34 3.74
C PRO A 27 -5.62 8.98 4.93
N LEU A 28 -4.40 9.56 4.99
CA LEU A 28 -3.43 9.37 6.06
C LEU A 28 -4.15 9.75 7.34
N SER A 29 -4.94 8.80 7.84
CA SER A 29 -5.78 8.95 8.99
C SER A 29 -4.75 8.94 10.07
N GLN A 30 -4.44 10.14 10.57
CA GLN A 30 -3.69 10.30 11.80
C GLN A 30 -4.24 9.22 12.73
N PRO A 31 -3.42 8.25 13.16
CA PRO A 31 -3.95 7.19 13.98
C PRO A 31 -4.60 7.83 15.19
N ALA A 32 -5.91 7.58 15.36
CA ALA A 32 -6.59 7.91 16.58
C ALA A 32 -5.78 7.28 17.71
N PHE A 33 -5.24 8.12 18.59
CA PHE A 33 -4.29 7.67 19.58
C PHE A 33 -5.03 6.88 20.67
N THR A 34 -5.24 5.58 20.47
CA THR A 34 -5.64 4.65 21.54
C THR A 34 -4.38 4.07 22.17
N ALA A 35 -4.20 4.27 23.47
CA ALA A 35 -3.03 3.79 24.19
C ALA A 35 -3.05 2.24 24.29
N PRO A 36 -1.90 1.55 24.12
CA PRO A 36 -1.79 0.13 24.44
C PRO A 36 -2.14 -0.13 25.93
N ALA A 37 -2.70 -1.31 26.22
CA ALA A 37 -3.21 -1.67 27.56
C ALA A 37 -2.12 -1.80 28.65
N ASN A 38 -0.85 -1.87 28.27
CA ASN A 38 0.30 -2.25 29.09
C ASN A 38 1.32 -1.11 29.26
N TRP A 39 0.85 0.13 29.38
CA TRP A 39 1.73 1.26 29.65
C TRP A 39 2.45 1.09 30.99
N LYS A 40 3.79 1.20 30.99
CA LYS A 40 4.57 1.24 32.22
C LYS A 40 4.13 2.44 33.08
N GLN A 41 3.93 2.18 34.37
CA GLN A 41 3.62 3.16 35.41
C GLN A 41 4.51 4.41 35.26
N GLY A 42 3.90 5.59 35.06
CA GLY A 42 4.61 6.89 35.07
C GLY A 42 4.71 7.65 33.74
N VAL A 43 4.19 7.13 32.61
CA VAL A 43 4.10 7.91 31.35
C VAL A 43 2.67 8.47 31.19
N PRO A 44 2.49 9.78 31.02
CA PRO A 44 1.18 10.39 30.86
C PRO A 44 0.56 10.01 29.51
N ALA A 45 -0.77 9.85 29.51
CA ALA A 45 -1.52 9.54 28.30
C ALA A 45 -1.56 10.71 27.32
N LEU A 46 -0.79 10.61 26.23
CA LEU A 46 -0.83 11.56 25.11
C LEU A 46 -1.74 11.02 24.01
N HIS A 47 -2.90 11.65 23.85
CA HIS A 47 -3.88 11.34 22.81
C HIS A 47 -3.79 12.29 21.63
N THR A 48 -3.26 13.49 21.86
CA THR A 48 -3.04 14.50 20.85
C THR A 48 -1.70 15.17 21.08
N PRO A 49 -1.10 15.79 20.05
CA PRO A 49 0.13 16.55 20.26
C PRO A 49 -0.02 17.69 21.27
N ALA A 50 -1.22 18.24 21.45
CA ALA A 50 -1.49 19.29 22.44
C ALA A 50 -1.37 18.81 23.89
N ASP A 51 -1.51 17.51 24.16
CA ASP A 51 -1.40 16.98 25.53
C ASP A 51 0.00 17.15 26.11
N ILE A 52 1.02 17.24 25.26
CA ILE A 52 2.40 17.46 25.73
C ILE A 52 2.60 18.85 26.36
N ASP A 53 1.77 19.84 25.97
CA ASP A 53 1.82 21.18 26.56
C ASP A 53 1.31 21.16 28.02
N LYS A 54 0.44 20.20 28.37
CA LYS A 54 -0.10 20.03 29.74
C LYS A 54 0.95 19.51 30.73
N LEU A 55 2.07 18.99 30.24
CA LEU A 55 3.18 18.50 31.06
C LEU A 55 4.05 19.64 31.62
N GLY A 56 3.75 20.89 31.25
CA GLY A 56 4.40 22.08 31.76
C GLY A 56 5.86 22.18 31.32
N THR A 57 6.73 22.49 32.28
CA THR A 57 8.14 22.80 32.06
C THR A 57 8.95 21.54 31.70
N LEU A 58 9.05 21.22 30.42
CA LEU A 58 9.74 20.00 29.92
C LEU A 58 11.26 20.13 29.72
N TYR A 59 11.86 21.27 30.07
CA TYR A 59 13.27 21.59 29.75
C TYR A 59 14.24 21.44 30.92
N THR A 60 13.80 20.89 32.05
CA THR A 60 14.68 20.59 33.17
C THR A 60 15.34 19.21 32.99
N LEU A 61 16.52 19.02 33.58
CA LEU A 61 17.24 17.73 33.58
C LEU A 61 16.37 16.60 34.15
N GLU A 62 15.57 16.91 35.17
CA GLU A 62 14.64 15.98 35.81
C GLU A 62 13.56 15.44 34.86
N LYS A 63 13.24 16.14 33.78
CA LYS A 63 12.22 15.75 32.79
C LYS A 63 12.80 15.03 31.58
N VAL A 64 14.12 14.88 31.48
CA VAL A 64 14.77 14.12 30.39
C VAL A 64 14.29 12.66 30.37
N PRO A 65 14.22 11.91 31.49
CA PRO A 65 13.69 10.54 31.48
C PRO A 65 12.24 10.46 31.00
N LEU A 66 11.40 11.45 31.36
CA LEU A 66 10.02 11.54 30.89
C LEU A 66 9.95 11.73 29.38
N LEU A 67 10.75 12.64 28.81
CA LEU A 67 10.80 12.86 27.36
C LEU A 67 11.30 11.63 26.59
N VAL A 68 12.30 10.92 27.11
CA VAL A 68 12.77 9.66 26.54
C VAL A 68 11.64 8.61 26.57
N ASN A 69 10.90 8.50 27.68
CA ASN A 69 9.78 7.56 27.77
C ASN A 69 8.62 7.92 26.82
N ILE A 70 8.32 9.20 26.63
CA ILE A 70 7.34 9.69 25.64
C ILE A 70 7.77 9.29 24.23
N PHE A 71 9.03 9.53 23.88
CA PHE A 71 9.60 9.12 22.61
C PHE A 71 9.46 7.60 22.38
N MET A 72 9.92 6.79 23.35
CA MET A 72 9.89 5.33 23.25
C MET A 72 8.45 4.79 23.13
N SER A 73 7.50 5.40 23.85
CA SER A 73 6.09 5.00 23.78
C SER A 73 5.47 5.29 22.42
N ALA A 74 5.73 6.49 21.86
CA ALA A 74 5.27 6.86 20.53
C ALA A 74 5.89 5.97 19.44
N GLN A 75 7.17 5.66 19.57
CA GLN A 75 7.87 4.76 18.67
C GLN A 75 7.27 3.35 18.69
N LEU A 76 7.12 2.75 19.88
CA LEU A 76 6.55 1.41 20.02
C LEU A 76 5.13 1.33 19.44
N LYS A 77 4.29 2.31 19.74
CA LYS A 77 2.92 2.36 19.22
C LYS A 77 2.87 2.43 17.70
N THR A 78 3.75 3.24 17.11
CA THR A 78 3.86 3.34 15.65
C THR A 78 4.34 2.01 15.08
N GLU A 79 5.38 1.40 15.65
CA GLU A 79 5.88 0.08 15.23
C GLU A 79 4.76 -0.99 15.28
N GLU A 80 3.99 -1.06 16.36
CA GLU A 80 2.87 -2.00 16.51
C GLU A 80 1.78 -1.80 15.45
N GLN A 81 1.40 -0.55 15.19
CA GLN A 81 0.40 -0.24 14.17
C GLN A 81 0.88 -0.63 12.77
N TYR A 82 2.11 -0.27 12.42
CA TYR A 82 2.67 -0.54 11.10
C TYR A 82 2.98 -2.03 10.90
N ALA A 83 3.32 -2.77 11.97
CA ALA A 83 3.44 -4.22 11.92
C ALA A 83 2.12 -4.91 11.53
N ARG A 84 0.98 -4.42 12.03
CA ARG A 84 -0.35 -4.92 11.61
C ARG A 84 -0.60 -4.66 10.13
N TYR A 85 -0.30 -3.45 9.64
CA TYR A 85 -0.42 -3.13 8.21
C TYR A 85 0.51 -3.98 7.35
N GLN A 86 1.75 -4.20 7.79
CA GLN A 86 2.72 -5.03 7.09
C GLN A 86 2.21 -6.46 6.90
N ALA A 87 1.53 -7.04 7.90
CA ALA A 87 0.94 -8.37 7.81
C ALA A 87 -0.18 -8.48 6.74
N HIS A 88 -0.84 -7.37 6.41
CA HIS A 88 -1.93 -7.32 5.44
C HIS A 88 -1.54 -6.61 4.13
N LEU A 89 -0.26 -6.26 3.96
CA LEU A 89 0.20 -5.41 2.86
C LEU A 89 -0.09 -6.04 1.49
N GLU A 90 0.15 -7.33 1.34
CA GLU A 90 -0.06 -8.05 0.07
C GLU A 90 -1.55 -8.07 -0.30
N ALA A 91 -2.42 -8.42 0.64
CA ALA A 91 -3.86 -8.43 0.43
C ALA A 91 -4.43 -7.02 0.13
N ALA A 92 -3.92 -5.99 0.80
CA ALA A 92 -4.30 -4.61 0.50
C ALA A 92 -3.87 -4.21 -0.92
N LEU A 93 -2.65 -4.60 -1.33
CA LEU A 93 -2.14 -4.34 -2.67
C LEU A 93 -2.93 -5.12 -3.74
N ASP A 94 -3.33 -6.36 -3.45
CA ASP A 94 -4.21 -7.14 -4.32
C ASP A 94 -5.54 -6.42 -4.56
N SER A 95 -6.15 -5.90 -3.50
CA SER A 95 -7.39 -5.12 -3.61
C SER A 95 -7.20 -3.84 -4.42
N GLU A 96 -6.09 -3.12 -4.25
CA GLU A 96 -5.78 -1.93 -5.04
C GLU A 96 -5.64 -2.28 -6.53
N ILE A 97 -4.98 -3.41 -6.83
CA ILE A 97 -4.77 -3.89 -8.20
C ILE A 97 -6.08 -4.31 -8.85
N GLN A 98 -6.95 -4.99 -8.11
CA GLN A 98 -8.30 -5.34 -8.60
C GLN A 98 -9.14 -4.10 -8.88
N ALA A 99 -9.04 -3.06 -8.04
CA ALA A 99 -9.79 -1.82 -8.23
C ALA A 99 -9.37 -1.03 -9.49
N ILE A 100 -8.13 -1.18 -9.95
CA ILE A 100 -7.62 -0.54 -11.17
C ILE A 100 -7.66 -1.47 -12.39
N ALA A 101 -8.02 -2.75 -12.20
CA ALA A 101 -8.06 -3.71 -13.29
C ALA A 101 -9.21 -3.38 -14.25
N PRO A 102 -8.98 -3.38 -15.58
CA PRO A 102 -10.05 -3.20 -16.53
C PRO A 102 -11.06 -4.36 -16.44
N PRO A 103 -12.38 -4.09 -16.49
CA PRO A 103 -13.39 -5.15 -16.50
C PRO A 103 -13.33 -5.90 -17.84
N GLY A 104 -13.33 -7.24 -17.79
CA GLY A 104 -13.42 -8.06 -19.01
C GLY A 104 -12.66 -9.37 -18.94
N THR A 105 -12.64 -10.08 -20.07
CA THR A 105 -11.99 -11.39 -20.24
C THR A 105 -10.47 -11.27 -20.40
N PHE A 106 -9.78 -12.37 -20.11
CA PHE A 106 -8.32 -12.49 -20.18
C PHE A 106 -7.83 -12.57 -21.64
N ASP A 107 -7.87 -11.44 -22.38
CA ASP A 107 -7.22 -11.30 -23.69
C ASP A 107 -5.98 -10.40 -23.60
N ILE A 108 -5.20 -10.37 -24.69
CA ILE A 108 -3.95 -9.59 -24.77
C ILE A 108 -4.20 -8.10 -24.48
N TRP A 109 -5.30 -7.54 -24.99
CA TRP A 109 -5.62 -6.13 -24.81
C TRP A 109 -5.94 -5.78 -23.35
N HIS A 110 -6.71 -6.62 -22.66
CA HIS A 110 -7.03 -6.43 -21.24
C HIS A 110 -5.77 -6.57 -20.38
N MET A 111 -4.91 -7.55 -20.69
CA MET A 111 -3.62 -7.71 -20.00
C MET A 111 -2.72 -6.48 -20.18
N GLU A 112 -2.63 -5.92 -21.39
CA GLU A 112 -1.84 -4.70 -21.65
C GLU A 112 -2.37 -3.49 -20.89
N ARG A 113 -3.69 -3.33 -20.80
CA ARG A 113 -4.30 -2.26 -19.99
C ARG A 113 -4.05 -2.46 -18.50
N GLN A 114 -4.12 -3.69 -18.01
CA GLN A 114 -3.77 -4.00 -16.63
C GLN A 114 -2.29 -3.69 -16.36
N LEU A 115 -1.40 -3.99 -17.32
CA LEU A 115 0.03 -3.67 -17.22
C LEU A 115 0.26 -2.15 -17.13
N ASP A 116 -0.39 -1.36 -17.98
CA ASP A 116 -0.32 0.12 -17.93
C ASP A 116 -0.84 0.68 -16.58
N ALA A 117 -1.96 0.13 -16.08
CA ALA A 117 -2.50 0.51 -14.77
C ALA A 117 -1.51 0.18 -13.63
N LEU A 118 -0.88 -0.99 -13.66
CA LEU A 118 0.15 -1.38 -12.69
C LEU A 118 1.39 -0.47 -12.75
N TYR A 119 1.83 -0.06 -13.95
CA TYR A 119 2.91 0.92 -14.11
C TYR A 119 2.55 2.27 -13.48
N LYS A 120 1.36 2.79 -13.76
CA LYS A 120 0.87 4.06 -13.18
C LYS A 120 0.80 3.98 -11.66
N LEU A 121 0.29 2.88 -11.10
CA LEU A 121 0.27 2.65 -9.66
C LEU A 121 1.70 2.64 -9.08
N THR A 122 2.63 1.96 -9.73
CA THR A 122 4.05 1.90 -9.31
C THR A 122 4.67 3.30 -9.28
N VAL A 123 4.43 4.13 -10.29
CA VAL A 123 4.90 5.52 -10.33
C VAL A 123 4.29 6.34 -9.20
N SER A 124 2.99 6.19 -8.95
CA SER A 124 2.30 6.86 -7.83
C SER A 124 2.92 6.49 -6.48
N LYS A 125 3.17 5.20 -6.21
CA LYS A 125 3.82 4.75 -4.97
C LYS A 125 5.26 5.29 -4.82
N ARG A 126 6.01 5.40 -5.93
CA ARG A 126 7.35 6.01 -5.93
C ARG A 126 7.31 7.49 -5.57
N GLN A 127 6.32 8.23 -6.08
CA GLN A 127 6.12 9.64 -5.71
C GLN A 127 5.80 9.77 -4.21
N ALA A 128 4.88 8.97 -3.70
CA ALA A 128 4.57 8.93 -2.27
C ALA A 128 5.79 8.56 -1.41
N LEU A 129 6.69 7.69 -1.91
CA LEU A 129 7.92 7.34 -1.21
C LEU A 129 8.87 8.54 -1.08
N LEU A 130 9.00 9.37 -2.12
CA LEU A 130 9.80 10.58 -2.08
C LEU A 130 9.26 11.58 -1.07
N GLU A 131 7.94 11.78 -1.05
CA GLU A 131 7.25 12.64 -0.08
C GLU A 131 7.47 12.12 1.36
N SER A 132 7.30 10.80 1.56
CA SER A 132 7.52 10.15 2.85
C SER A 132 8.96 10.32 3.34
N ARG A 133 9.95 10.13 2.46
CA ARG A 133 11.37 10.34 2.80
C ARG A 133 11.69 11.80 3.13
N THR A 134 11.02 12.75 2.44
CA THR A 134 11.15 14.17 2.73
C THR A 134 10.61 14.51 4.12
N LEU A 135 9.45 13.96 4.49
CA LEU A 135 8.85 14.13 5.81
C LEU A 135 9.67 13.48 6.92
N GLU A 136 10.19 12.28 6.69
CA GLU A 136 11.08 11.56 7.59
C GLU A 136 12.34 12.39 7.93
N ALA A 137 12.97 12.98 6.92
CA ALA A 137 14.19 13.77 7.07
C ALA A 137 14.01 15.04 7.93
N ARG A 138 12.80 15.61 8.01
CA ARG A 138 12.53 16.85 8.78
C ARG A 138 12.91 16.71 10.26
N PHE A 139 12.53 15.59 10.88
CA PHE A 139 12.83 15.36 12.30
C PHE A 139 14.02 14.43 12.53
N LEU A 140 14.11 13.34 11.76
CA LEU A 140 15.10 12.29 12.02
C LEU A 140 16.45 12.60 11.36
N GLY A 141 16.48 13.45 10.32
CA GLY A 141 17.67 13.85 9.57
C GLY A 141 18.35 12.72 8.78
N GLN A 142 17.97 11.48 9.04
CA GLN A 142 18.41 10.24 8.43
C GLN A 142 17.22 9.25 8.48
N PRO A 143 17.22 8.21 7.64
CA PRO A 143 16.22 7.16 7.74
C PRO A 143 16.14 6.58 9.16
N ILE A 144 14.95 6.14 9.59
CA ILE A 144 14.80 5.54 10.91
C ILE A 144 15.64 4.27 11.01
N ASP A 145 16.77 4.41 11.67
CA ASP A 145 17.53 3.26 12.13
C ASP A 145 16.80 2.65 13.33
N THR A 146 16.01 1.61 13.08
CA THR A 146 15.31 0.85 14.13
C THR A 146 16.28 0.17 15.10
N ALA A 147 17.55 0.01 14.74
CA ALA A 147 18.60 -0.47 15.64
C ALA A 147 19.15 0.64 16.56
N ASN A 148 19.05 1.91 16.17
CA ASN A 148 19.61 3.05 16.90
C ASN A 148 18.55 3.99 17.52
N LYS A 149 17.54 3.40 18.16
CA LYS A 149 16.46 4.12 18.86
C LYS A 149 16.97 5.14 19.88
N LYS A 150 18.12 4.87 20.52
CA LYS A 150 18.75 5.75 21.52
C LYS A 150 19.15 7.10 20.93
N ARG A 151 19.75 7.12 19.72
CA ARG A 151 20.16 8.37 19.05
C ARG A 151 18.96 9.26 18.74
N HIS A 152 17.88 8.65 18.25
CA HIS A 152 16.64 9.35 17.93
C HIS A 152 15.94 9.91 19.18
N ALA A 153 15.97 9.18 20.30
CA ALA A 153 15.48 9.67 21.58
C ALA A 153 16.27 10.88 22.09
N ILE A 154 17.61 10.84 21.99
CA ILE A 154 18.48 11.99 22.35
C ILE A 154 18.19 13.18 21.45
N ASN A 155 18.05 12.98 20.14
CA ASN A 155 17.70 14.04 19.19
C ASN A 155 16.34 14.67 19.50
N PHE A 156 15.34 13.84 19.86
CA PHE A 156 14.03 14.32 20.30
C PHE A 156 14.14 15.19 21.55
N VAL A 157 14.83 14.72 22.59
CA VAL A 157 15.05 15.48 23.83
C VAL A 157 15.76 16.81 23.54
N ASN A 158 16.83 16.77 22.73
CA ASN A 158 17.58 17.96 22.35
C ASN A 158 16.71 18.98 21.60
N ARG A 159 15.86 18.55 20.66
CA ARG A 159 14.93 19.43 19.95
C ARG A 159 13.84 19.97 20.87
N MET A 160 13.35 19.17 21.81
CA MET A 160 12.39 19.60 22.83
C MET A 160 12.98 20.65 23.79
N GLN A 161 14.27 20.55 24.11
CA GLN A 161 14.97 21.52 24.95
C GLN A 161 15.36 22.79 24.19
N LYS A 162 15.87 22.65 22.95
CA LYS A 162 16.33 23.77 22.10
C LYS A 162 15.24 24.48 21.32
N ARG A 163 13.97 24.17 21.56
CA ARG A 163 12.81 24.76 20.89
C ARG A 163 12.94 26.30 20.82
N HIS A 164 13.35 26.83 19.67
CA HIS A 164 13.62 28.25 19.45
C HIS A 164 12.32 29.04 19.37
N GLY A 165 11.56 29.11 20.48
CA GLY A 165 10.23 29.72 20.54
C GLY A 165 9.07 28.82 20.12
N SER A 166 9.34 27.62 19.59
CA SER A 166 8.29 26.64 19.22
C SER A 166 7.61 26.04 20.46
N ARG A 167 6.28 25.84 20.37
CA ARG A 167 5.54 25.11 21.41
C ARG A 167 5.98 23.64 21.47
N PRO A 168 6.04 23.02 22.67
CA PRO A 168 6.31 21.59 22.82
C PRO A 168 5.42 20.71 21.93
N SER A 169 4.14 21.05 21.80
CA SER A 169 3.18 20.41 20.91
C SER A 169 3.59 20.42 19.43
N ALA A 170 4.18 21.50 18.94
CA ALA A 170 4.66 21.58 17.56
C ALA A 170 5.87 20.67 17.31
N VAL A 171 6.80 20.61 18.27
CA VAL A 171 7.98 19.72 18.18
C VAL A 171 7.55 18.26 18.22
N TYR A 172 6.61 17.91 19.11
CA TYR A 172 6.08 16.56 19.20
C TYR A 172 5.24 16.16 17.98
N ALA A 173 4.42 17.07 17.43
CA ALA A 173 3.68 16.82 16.19
C ALA A 173 4.63 16.51 15.03
N SER A 174 5.69 17.31 14.85
CA SER A 174 6.71 17.07 13.82
C SER A 174 7.44 15.75 14.01
N PHE A 175 7.72 15.37 15.26
CA PHE A 175 8.30 14.06 15.56
C PHE A 175 7.38 12.91 15.14
N ILE A 176 6.10 12.93 15.52
CA ILE A 176 5.14 11.89 15.16
C ILE A 176 4.95 11.79 13.64
N GLU A 177 4.91 12.94 12.95
CA GLU A 177 4.83 13.00 11.48
C GLU A 177 6.04 12.32 10.83
N SER A 178 7.27 12.69 11.22
CA SER A 178 8.48 12.06 10.68
C SER A 178 8.59 10.58 11.03
N LEU A 179 8.17 10.17 12.23
CA LEU A 179 8.17 8.77 12.67
C LEU A 179 7.20 7.92 11.84
N SER A 180 6.01 8.45 11.58
CA SER A 180 5.00 7.81 10.72
C SER A 180 5.46 7.74 9.27
N ALA A 181 6.08 8.81 8.76
CA ALA A 181 6.66 8.85 7.42
C ALA A 181 7.82 7.86 7.24
N ALA A 182 8.61 7.62 8.28
CA ALA A 182 9.68 6.62 8.24
C ALA A 182 9.13 5.19 8.09
N HIS A 183 8.09 4.83 8.85
CA HIS A 183 7.48 3.51 8.70
C HIS A 183 6.69 3.37 7.39
N MET A 184 6.10 4.46 6.91
CA MET A 184 5.44 4.51 5.61
C MET A 184 6.44 4.31 4.47
N SER A 185 7.66 4.86 4.56
CA SER A 185 8.68 4.67 3.54
C SER A 185 9.10 3.20 3.42
N ILE A 186 9.14 2.46 4.54
CA ILE A 186 9.37 1.00 4.57
C ILE A 186 8.24 0.26 3.85
N LEU A 187 6.98 0.54 4.17
CA LEU A 187 5.82 -0.10 3.52
C LEU A 187 5.74 0.21 2.02
N LEU A 188 5.99 1.46 1.64
CA LEU A 188 6.01 1.89 0.24
C LEU A 188 7.12 1.20 -0.54
N THR A 189 8.31 1.09 0.05
CA THR A 189 9.43 0.35 -0.55
C THR A 189 9.03 -1.10 -0.85
N ARG A 190 8.40 -1.79 0.12
CA ARG A 190 7.92 -3.16 -0.07
C ARG A 190 6.82 -3.25 -1.13
N SER A 191 5.87 -2.32 -1.12
CA SER A 191 4.79 -2.26 -2.10
C SER A 191 5.31 -2.10 -3.53
N ILE A 192 6.30 -1.23 -3.72
CA ILE A 192 6.95 -1.01 -5.01
C ILE A 192 7.61 -2.31 -5.49
N SER A 193 8.36 -3.01 -4.65
CA SER A 193 8.99 -4.28 -5.04
C SER A 193 7.97 -5.37 -5.44
N LEU A 194 6.84 -5.44 -4.73
CA LEU A 194 5.76 -6.37 -5.07
C LEU A 194 5.10 -6.00 -6.40
N LEU A 195 4.85 -4.71 -6.63
CA LEU A 195 4.31 -4.21 -7.91
C LEU A 195 5.27 -4.49 -9.08
N GLU A 196 6.57 -4.23 -8.91
CA GLU A 196 7.58 -4.52 -9.93
C GLU A 196 7.62 -6.01 -10.28
N THR A 197 7.49 -6.88 -9.28
CA THR A 197 7.41 -8.34 -9.50
C THR A 197 6.17 -8.70 -10.33
N ARG A 198 5.02 -8.10 -10.04
CA ARG A 198 3.76 -8.34 -10.77
C ARG A 198 3.80 -7.80 -12.19
N VAL A 199 4.39 -6.61 -12.37
CA VAL A 199 4.62 -6.00 -13.68
C VAL A 199 5.49 -6.93 -14.55
N ALA A 200 6.59 -7.45 -14.01
CA ALA A 200 7.45 -8.39 -14.72
C ALA A 200 6.74 -9.70 -15.09
N ALA A 201 5.96 -10.26 -14.15
CA ALA A 201 5.17 -11.47 -14.38
C ALA A 201 4.13 -11.27 -15.49
N LEU A 202 3.34 -10.19 -15.43
CA LEU A 202 2.31 -9.90 -16.43
C LEU A 202 2.93 -9.57 -17.81
N SER A 203 4.04 -8.84 -17.85
CA SER A 203 4.77 -8.59 -19.10
C SER A 203 5.26 -9.88 -19.75
N THR A 204 5.73 -10.84 -18.94
CA THR A 204 6.17 -12.15 -19.44
C THR A 204 4.98 -12.96 -19.97
N LEU A 205 3.85 -12.92 -19.25
CA LEU A 205 2.63 -13.60 -19.67
C LEU A 205 2.13 -13.06 -21.02
N ILE A 206 2.06 -11.75 -21.20
CA ILE A 206 1.67 -11.11 -22.47
C ILE A 206 2.59 -11.57 -23.61
N ALA A 207 3.91 -11.59 -23.38
CA ALA A 207 4.87 -12.03 -24.38
C ALA A 207 4.64 -13.50 -24.79
N ASN A 208 4.44 -14.39 -23.81
CA ASN A 208 4.16 -15.80 -24.07
C ASN A 208 2.84 -15.99 -24.84
N THR A 209 1.77 -15.29 -24.45
CA THR A 209 0.47 -15.36 -25.13
C THR A 209 0.57 -14.87 -26.58
N ARG A 210 1.37 -13.84 -26.87
CA ARG A 210 1.63 -13.40 -28.25
C ARG A 210 2.35 -14.47 -29.06
N ILE A 211 3.38 -15.09 -28.51
CA ILE A 211 4.12 -16.19 -29.17
C ILE A 211 3.19 -17.37 -29.48
N GLU A 212 2.29 -17.73 -28.55
CA GLU A 212 1.31 -18.79 -28.76
C GLU A 212 0.29 -18.44 -29.85
N ALA A 213 -0.21 -17.20 -29.85
CA ALA A 213 -1.14 -16.71 -30.87
C ALA A 213 -0.50 -16.72 -32.27
N GLU A 214 0.76 -16.29 -32.38
CA GLU A 214 1.53 -16.32 -33.64
C GLU A 214 1.73 -17.76 -34.15
N ARG A 215 2.08 -18.70 -33.27
CA ARG A 215 2.22 -20.13 -33.62
C ARG A 215 0.91 -20.74 -34.10
N ALA A 216 -0.19 -20.41 -33.43
CA ALA A 216 -1.52 -20.87 -33.83
C ALA A 216 -1.93 -20.30 -35.20
N ALA A 217 -1.62 -19.03 -35.47
CA ALA A 217 -1.88 -18.40 -36.76
C ALA A 217 -1.06 -19.06 -37.89
N ALA A 218 0.23 -19.32 -37.66
CA ALA A 218 1.09 -20.01 -38.63
C ALA A 218 0.59 -21.44 -38.94
N ALA A 219 0.17 -22.20 -37.92
CA ALA A 219 -0.38 -23.53 -38.11
C ALA A 219 -1.71 -23.52 -38.90
N ARG A 220 -2.57 -22.52 -38.68
CA ARG A 220 -3.81 -22.34 -39.45
C ARG A 220 -3.53 -22.00 -40.91
N ALA A 221 -2.61 -21.06 -41.17
CA ALA A 221 -2.21 -20.71 -42.53
C ALA A 221 -1.65 -21.91 -43.30
N GLU A 222 -0.84 -22.75 -42.64
CA GLU A 222 -0.33 -23.97 -43.25
C GLU A 222 -1.42 -25.02 -43.50
N ALA A 223 -2.38 -25.18 -42.57
CA ALA A 223 -3.52 -26.07 -42.76
C ALA A 223 -4.42 -25.60 -43.93
N GLU A 224 -4.66 -24.29 -44.05
CA GLU A 224 -5.40 -23.69 -45.17
C GLU A 224 -4.66 -23.89 -46.49
N ARG A 225 -3.33 -23.74 -46.52
CA ARG A 225 -2.52 -24.02 -47.71
C ARG A 225 -2.67 -25.48 -48.16
N ILE A 226 -2.55 -26.44 -47.24
CA ILE A 226 -2.71 -27.87 -47.52
C ILE A 226 -4.13 -28.16 -48.03
N ALA A 227 -5.15 -27.57 -47.41
CA ALA A 227 -6.54 -27.75 -47.85
C ALA A 227 -6.79 -27.18 -49.25
N ALA A 228 -6.24 -26.01 -49.56
CA ALA A 228 -6.33 -25.39 -50.88
C ALA A 228 -5.61 -26.23 -51.95
N GLU A 229 -4.41 -26.74 -51.66
CA GLU A 229 -3.67 -27.63 -52.56
C GLU A 229 -4.41 -28.94 -52.82
N ALA A 230 -5.02 -29.54 -51.78
CA ALA A 230 -5.83 -30.74 -51.93
C ALA A 230 -7.08 -30.50 -52.80
N ALA A 231 -7.78 -29.38 -52.59
CA ALA A 231 -8.93 -28.99 -53.40
C ALA A 231 -8.55 -28.75 -54.87
N ALA A 232 -7.43 -28.08 -55.13
CA ALA A 232 -6.95 -27.83 -56.49
C ALA A 232 -6.58 -29.14 -57.23
N ARG A 233 -5.97 -30.10 -56.54
CA ARG A 233 -5.67 -31.42 -57.11
C ARG A 233 -6.94 -32.21 -57.45
N ALA A 234 -7.91 -32.23 -56.54
CA ALA A 234 -9.19 -32.92 -56.79
C ALA A 234 -9.94 -32.34 -58.00
N GLU A 235 -9.93 -31.01 -58.17
CA GLU A 235 -10.53 -30.36 -59.32
C GLU A 235 -9.77 -30.69 -60.63
N ALA A 236 -8.44 -30.70 -60.61
CA ALA A 236 -7.63 -31.10 -61.76
C ALA A 236 -7.88 -32.56 -62.17
N GLU A 237 -8.03 -33.47 -61.21
CA GLU A 237 -8.39 -34.86 -61.46
C GLU A 237 -9.80 -34.98 -62.07
N ARG A 238 -10.78 -34.19 -61.61
CA ARG A 238 -12.11 -34.18 -62.21
C ARG A 238 -12.08 -33.73 -63.67
N ILE A 239 -11.38 -32.61 -63.95
CA ILE A 239 -11.23 -32.10 -65.32
C ILE A 239 -10.52 -33.13 -66.21
N ALA A 240 -9.50 -33.82 -65.70
CA ALA A 240 -8.80 -34.86 -66.45
C ALA A 240 -9.66 -36.12 -66.70
N ALA A 241 -10.61 -36.43 -65.82
CA ALA A 241 -11.55 -37.55 -66.00
C ALA A 241 -12.74 -37.20 -66.92
N GLU A 242 -13.04 -35.90 -67.09
CA GLU A 242 -14.11 -35.40 -67.96
C GLU A 242 -13.65 -35.11 -69.41
N ALA A 243 -12.33 -35.11 -69.67
CA ALA A 243 -11.70 -34.88 -70.98
C ALA A 243 -11.42 -36.18 -71.74
#